data_AF-A0A257EVW1-F1
#
_entry.id   AF-A0A257EVW1-F1
#
_cell.length_a   1.000
_cell.length_b   1.000
_cell.length_c   1.000
_cell.angle_alpha   90.00
_cell.angle_beta   90.00
_cell.angle_gamma   90.00
#
_symmetry.space_group_name_H-M   'P 1'
#
loop_
_entity.id
_entity.type
_entity.pdbx_description
1 polymer ?
#
loop_
_entity_poly.entity_id
_entity_poly.type
_entity_poly.pdbx_seq_one_letter_code
_entity_poly.pdbx_strand_id
1 'polypeptide(L)'
;WKRRDDPDWLLVSGPMTLSLAVGSLWLFIAPTMPIVAGVSILVMAGSALTAFLRADTFADRWTLAAPIAIYAGWLSAAAAVSTGVILAGYGVLSDTGAALAMLAVVIVLAGAMQYRQPRLPEYGLTVIWALLGVVAANWAQNVTVFLAAAVAALIVAGGLILLLPRMRRGL
;
A
#
# COMPACT_ATOMS: atom_id res chain seq x y z
N TRP A 1 -12.78 -5.91 22.67
CA TRP A 1 -12.52 -6.27 24.09
C TRP A 1 -12.22 -7.77 24.28
N LYS A 2 -12.95 -8.70 23.64
CA LYS A 2 -12.83 -10.16 23.88
C LYS A 2 -11.49 -10.84 23.48
N ARG A 3 -10.55 -10.14 22.83
CA ARG A 3 -9.24 -10.66 22.37
C ARG A 3 -8.06 -9.72 22.69
N ARG A 4 -8.17 -8.91 23.75
CA ARG A 4 -7.13 -7.93 24.08
C ARG A 4 -5.76 -8.58 24.36
N ASP A 5 -5.78 -9.76 24.98
CA ASP A 5 -4.58 -10.48 25.40
C ASP A 5 -4.21 -11.62 24.44
N ASP A 6 -4.83 -11.65 23.25
CA ASP A 6 -4.52 -12.62 22.21
C ASP A 6 -3.11 -12.35 21.64
N PRO A 7 -2.19 -13.33 21.63
CA PRO A 7 -0.83 -13.14 21.15
C PRO A 7 -0.75 -12.59 19.73
N ASP A 8 -1.63 -13.04 18.82
CA ASP A 8 -1.61 -12.63 17.41
C ASP A 8 -2.05 -11.17 17.26
N TRP A 9 -3.03 -10.77 18.09
CA TRP A 9 -3.46 -9.37 18.18
C TRP A 9 -2.33 -8.47 18.70
N LEU A 10 -1.61 -8.90 19.74
CA LEU A 10 -0.56 -8.10 20.37
C LEU A 10 0.58 -7.77 19.39
N LEU A 11 0.95 -8.70 18.49
CA LEU A 11 2.01 -8.51 17.50
C LEU A 11 1.75 -7.35 16.51
N VAL A 12 0.48 -7.12 16.18
CA VAL A 12 0.06 -6.12 15.18
C VAL A 12 -0.55 -4.86 15.79
N SER A 13 -1.02 -4.93 17.04
CA SER A 13 -1.76 -3.86 17.71
C SER A 13 -1.00 -2.54 17.81
N GLY A 14 0.27 -2.55 18.22
CA GLY A 14 1.10 -1.34 18.35
C GLY A 14 1.27 -0.61 17.02
N PRO A 15 1.79 -1.25 15.96
CA PRO A 15 1.91 -0.65 14.64
C PRO A 15 0.56 -0.20 14.05
N MET A 16 -0.51 -0.98 14.20
CA MET A 16 -1.85 -0.57 13.76
C MET A 16 -2.36 0.65 14.51
N THR A 17 -2.16 0.72 15.82
CA THR A 17 -2.56 1.87 16.64
C THR A 17 -1.85 3.13 16.17
N LEU A 18 -0.54 3.07 15.92
CA LEU A 18 0.21 4.20 15.39
C LEU A 18 -0.32 4.65 14.02
N SER A 19 -0.52 3.70 13.09
CA SER A 19 -1.03 4.01 11.75
C SER A 19 -2.41 4.66 11.80
N LEU A 20 -3.34 4.11 12.58
CA LEU A 20 -4.70 4.60 12.68
C LEU A 20 -4.78 5.93 13.43
N ALA A 21 -3.99 6.11 14.49
CA ALA A 21 -3.95 7.36 15.26
C ALA A 21 -3.47 8.51 14.37
N VAL A 22 -2.36 8.31 13.63
CA VAL A 22 -1.86 9.31 12.67
C VAL A 22 -2.87 9.52 11.54
N GLY A 23 -3.46 8.44 11.02
CA GLY A 23 -4.42 8.48 9.92
C GLY A 23 -5.72 9.20 10.22
N SER A 24 -6.17 9.19 11.47
CA SER A 24 -7.40 9.87 11.87
C SER A 24 -7.37 11.39 11.61
N LEU A 25 -6.18 11.98 11.56
CA LEU A 25 -5.97 13.41 11.31
C LEU A 25 -5.55 13.73 9.86
N TRP A 26 -5.15 12.73 9.08
CA TRP A 26 -4.51 12.94 7.77
C TRP A 26 -5.39 13.72 6.78
N LEU A 27 -6.69 13.39 6.67
CA LEU A 27 -7.61 14.09 5.77
C LEU A 27 -7.80 15.57 6.13
N PHE A 28 -7.68 15.91 7.42
CA PHE A 28 -7.82 17.28 7.88
C PHE A 28 -6.60 18.13 7.52
N ILE A 29 -5.39 17.57 7.59
CA ILE A 29 -4.14 18.30 7.31
C ILE A 29 -3.77 18.33 5.83
N ALA A 30 -4.25 17.39 5.00
CA ALA A 30 -3.87 17.27 3.60
C ALA A 30 -4.10 18.54 2.74
N PRO A 31 -5.21 19.28 2.87
CA PRO A 31 -5.45 20.47 2.04
C PRO A 31 -4.58 21.68 2.39
N THR A 32 -4.10 21.77 3.63
CA THR A 32 -3.41 22.97 4.16
C THR A 32 -1.92 22.73 4.43
N MET A 33 -1.52 21.48 4.70
CA MET A 33 -0.16 21.12 5.10
C MET A 33 0.33 19.88 4.31
N PRO A 34 0.59 20.02 3.00
CA PRO A 34 0.87 18.89 2.12
C PRO A 34 2.12 18.09 2.52
N ILE A 35 3.20 18.75 2.96
CA ILE A 35 4.41 18.06 3.45
C ILE A 35 4.10 17.23 4.68
N VAL A 36 3.41 17.79 5.67
CA VAL A 36 3.08 17.08 6.91
C VAL A 36 2.16 15.90 6.61
N ALA A 37 1.16 16.09 5.74
CA ALA A 37 0.29 15.01 5.28
C ALA A 37 1.07 13.90 4.56
N GLY A 38 2.08 14.25 3.75
CA GLY A 38 2.97 13.28 3.11
C GLY A 38 3.83 12.51 4.12
N VAL A 39 4.41 13.19 5.11
CA VAL A 39 5.15 12.51 6.19
C VAL A 39 4.22 11.60 6.99
N SER A 40 3.00 12.05 7.32
CA SER A 40 1.98 11.24 7.97
C SER A 40 1.66 9.98 7.18
N ILE A 41 1.46 10.07 5.86
CA ILE A 41 1.15 8.88 5.06
C ILE A 41 2.31 7.88 5.02
N LEU A 42 3.56 8.37 5.03
CA LEU A 42 4.75 7.52 5.12
C LEU A 42 4.84 6.79 6.46
N VAL A 43 4.57 7.49 7.58
CA VAL A 43 4.51 6.89 8.92
C VAL A 43 3.41 5.83 9.00
N MET A 44 2.23 6.14 8.46
CA MET A 44 1.11 5.20 8.38
C MET A 44 1.50 3.97 7.56
N ALA A 45 2.03 4.17 6.35
CA ALA A 45 2.44 3.08 5.47
C ALA A 45 3.49 2.18 6.12
N GLY A 46 4.55 2.75 6.72
CA GLY A 46 5.58 1.97 7.40
C GLY A 46 5.03 1.17 8.59
N SER A 47 4.14 1.77 9.37
CA SER A 47 3.49 1.11 10.51
C SER A 47 2.54 -0.01 10.05
N ALA A 48 1.76 0.24 8.99
CA ALA A 48 0.84 -0.74 8.43
C ALA A 48 1.57 -1.91 7.76
N LEU A 49 2.65 -1.66 7.04
CA LEU A 49 3.51 -2.69 6.48
C LEU A 49 4.17 -3.52 7.59
N THR A 50 4.57 -2.90 8.70
CA THR A 50 5.10 -3.62 9.87
C THR A 50 4.06 -4.56 10.46
N ALA A 51 2.81 -4.10 10.63
CA ALA A 51 1.71 -4.95 11.07
C ALA A 51 1.44 -6.09 10.07
N PHE A 52 1.39 -5.78 8.78
CA PHE A 52 1.17 -6.74 7.70
C PHE A 52 2.22 -7.87 7.70
N LEU A 53 3.49 -7.52 7.86
CA LEU A 53 4.56 -8.52 7.90
C LEU A 53 4.52 -9.39 9.17
N ARG A 54 3.88 -8.91 10.25
CA ARG A 54 3.73 -9.62 11.53
C ARG A 54 2.41 -10.37 11.68
N ALA A 55 1.44 -10.14 10.79
CA ALA A 55 0.12 -10.74 10.90
C ALA A 55 0.18 -12.25 10.68
N ASP A 56 -0.41 -13.01 11.62
CA ASP A 56 -0.55 -14.45 11.46
C ASP A 56 -1.58 -14.78 10.36
N THR A 57 -1.21 -15.67 9.44
CA THR A 57 -2.03 -15.99 8.26
C THR A 57 -3.02 -17.14 8.46
N PHE A 58 -2.96 -17.84 9.60
CA PHE A 58 -3.73 -19.05 9.91
C PHE A 58 -4.74 -18.83 11.03
N ALA A 59 -4.30 -18.25 12.15
CA ALA A 59 -5.12 -18.17 13.36
C ALA A 59 -6.31 -17.23 13.19
N ASP A 60 -6.11 -16.06 12.58
CA ASP A 60 -7.16 -15.04 12.43
C ASP A 60 -7.13 -14.33 11.07
N ARG A 61 -7.14 -15.13 9.99
CA ARG A 61 -6.98 -14.62 8.62
C ARG A 61 -7.98 -13.51 8.26
N TRP A 62 -9.28 -13.76 8.46
CA TRP A 62 -10.32 -12.89 7.87
C TRP A 62 -10.67 -11.67 8.71
N THR A 63 -10.48 -11.72 10.02
CA THR A 63 -10.79 -10.61 10.93
C THR A 63 -9.56 -9.79 11.33
N LEU A 64 -8.34 -10.30 11.11
CA LEU A 64 -7.10 -9.60 11.42
C LEU A 64 -6.21 -9.42 10.18
N ALA A 65 -5.71 -10.52 9.62
CA ALA A 65 -4.64 -10.45 8.62
C ALA A 65 -5.08 -9.84 7.28
N ALA A 66 -6.24 -10.25 6.76
CA ALA A 66 -6.77 -9.75 5.49
C ALA A 66 -7.13 -8.26 5.54
N PRO A 67 -7.83 -7.73 6.57
CA PRO A 67 -8.04 -6.30 6.72
C PRO A 67 -6.73 -5.49 6.79
N ILE A 68 -5.73 -6.00 7.52
CA ILE A 68 -4.40 -5.37 7.60
C ILE A 68 -3.72 -5.37 6.23
N ALA A 69 -3.78 -6.48 5.49
CA ALA A 69 -3.20 -6.61 4.15
C ALA A 69 -3.82 -5.62 3.17
N ILE A 70 -5.16 -5.49 3.17
CA ILE A 70 -5.88 -4.51 2.35
C ILE A 70 -5.41 -3.09 2.69
N TYR A 71 -5.43 -2.74 3.99
CA TYR A 71 -5.04 -1.40 4.43
C TYR A 71 -3.58 -1.06 4.08
N ALA A 72 -2.66 -2.00 4.29
CA ALA A 72 -1.25 -1.83 3.96
C ALA A 72 -1.01 -1.73 2.44
N GLY A 73 -1.77 -2.49 1.63
CA GLY A 73 -1.74 -2.40 0.17
C GLY A 73 -2.16 -1.03 -0.33
N TRP A 74 -3.27 -0.51 0.19
CA TRP A 74 -3.74 0.84 -0.13
C TRP A 74 -2.72 1.91 0.28
N LEU A 75 -2.19 1.83 1.50
CA LEU A 75 -1.21 2.79 2.01
C LEU A 75 0.11 2.80 1.23
N SER A 76 0.53 1.65 0.71
CA SER A 76 1.74 1.55 -0.13
C SER A 76 1.61 2.41 -1.39
N ALA A 77 0.47 2.31 -2.08
CA ALA A 77 0.20 3.12 -3.27
C ALA A 77 -0.04 4.59 -2.92
N ALA A 78 -0.82 4.88 -1.87
CA ALA A 78 -1.10 6.24 -1.42
C ALA A 78 0.19 6.99 -1.01
N ALA A 79 1.12 6.32 -0.33
CA ALA A 79 2.41 6.88 0.04
C ALA A 79 3.26 7.28 -1.18
N ALA A 80 3.30 6.43 -2.20
CA ALA A 80 4.01 6.73 -3.43
C ALA A 80 3.34 7.89 -4.20
N VAL A 81 2.01 7.88 -4.33
CA VAL A 81 1.28 8.99 -4.98
C VAL A 81 1.49 10.31 -4.25
N SER A 82 1.35 10.33 -2.92
CA SER A 82 1.57 11.52 -2.11
C SER A 82 2.99 12.07 -2.25
N THR A 83 3.99 11.18 -2.24
CA THR A 83 5.39 11.54 -2.48
C THR A 83 5.58 12.12 -3.88
N GLY A 84 4.98 11.50 -4.91
CA GLY A 84 5.02 12.00 -6.29
C GLY A 84 4.42 13.40 -6.43
N VAL A 85 3.27 13.65 -5.80
CA VAL A 85 2.63 14.97 -5.78
C VAL A 85 3.53 16.01 -5.11
N ILE A 86 4.21 15.67 -4.01
CA ILE A 86 5.16 16.58 -3.35
C ILE A 86 6.38 16.85 -4.25
N LEU A 87 6.99 15.81 -4.82
CA LEU A 87 8.16 15.98 -5.70
C LEU A 87 7.84 16.85 -6.92
N ALA A 88 6.67 16.64 -7.53
CA ALA A 88 6.19 17.43 -8.65
C ALA A 88 5.86 18.87 -8.23
N GLY A 89 5.08 19.04 -7.15
CA GLY A 89 4.62 20.34 -6.67
C GLY A 89 5.75 21.27 -6.21
N TYR A 90 6.87 20.72 -5.73
CA TYR A 90 8.07 21.48 -5.37
C TYR A 90 9.11 21.57 -6.52
N GLY A 91 8.78 21.10 -7.72
CA GLY A 91 9.62 21.22 -8.91
C GLY A 91 10.88 20.34 -8.91
N VAL A 92 10.95 19.31 -8.05
CA VAL A 92 12.07 18.36 -8.02
C VAL A 92 12.07 17.47 -9.26
N LEU A 93 10.88 17.09 -9.71
CA LEU A 93 10.64 16.35 -10.95
C LEU A 93 9.44 16.98 -11.68
N SER A 94 9.29 16.70 -12.97
CA SER A 94 8.04 17.02 -13.67
C SER A 94 6.90 16.13 -13.17
N ASP A 95 5.64 16.55 -13.34
CA ASP A 95 4.46 15.76 -12.96
C ASP A 95 4.51 14.31 -13.50
N THR A 96 4.85 14.19 -14.79
CA THR A 96 4.99 12.88 -15.45
C THR A 96 6.20 12.12 -14.90
N GLY A 97 7.34 12.78 -14.71
CA GLY A 97 8.56 12.16 -14.19
C GLY A 97 8.37 11.62 -12.77
N ALA A 98 7.74 12.41 -11.90
CA ALA A 98 7.41 12.02 -10.53
C ALA A 98 6.45 10.82 -10.50
N ALA A 99 5.39 10.85 -11.32
CA ALA A 99 4.44 9.75 -11.42
C ALA A 99 5.12 8.45 -11.88
N LEU A 100 5.95 8.50 -12.93
CA LEU A 100 6.68 7.32 -13.42
C LEU A 100 7.67 6.77 -12.39
N ALA A 101 8.41 7.64 -11.72
CA ALA A 101 9.33 7.23 -10.65
C ALA A 101 8.58 6.53 -9.51
N MET A 102 7.43 7.08 -9.09
CA MET A 102 6.64 6.51 -8.00
C MET A 102 5.91 5.22 -8.40
N LEU A 103 5.48 5.07 -9.66
CA LEU A 103 4.97 3.80 -10.17
C LEU A 103 6.03 2.70 -10.09
N ALA A 104 7.29 2.99 -10.43
CA ALA A 104 8.39 2.05 -10.27
C ALA A 104 8.60 1.65 -8.80
N VAL A 105 8.53 2.62 -7.87
CA VAL A 105 8.60 2.35 -6.43
C VAL A 105 7.45 1.45 -5.97
N VAL A 106 6.21 1.69 -6.43
CA VAL A 106 5.05 0.86 -6.10
C VAL A 106 5.25 -0.58 -6.57
N ILE A 107 5.73 -0.80 -7.80
CA ILE A 107 5.99 -2.15 -8.32
C ILE A 107 6.99 -2.89 -7.44
N VAL A 108 8.13 -2.25 -7.13
CA VAL A 108 9.19 -2.85 -6.32
C VAL A 108 8.70 -3.17 -4.92
N LEU A 109 8.03 -2.21 -4.27
CA LEU A 109 7.50 -2.37 -2.92
C LEU A 109 6.45 -3.47 -2.89
N ALA A 110 5.50 -3.47 -3.83
CA ALA A 110 4.43 -4.44 -3.90
C ALA A 110 4.98 -5.85 -4.10
N GLY A 111 5.92 -6.03 -5.03
CA GLY A 111 6.60 -7.30 -5.24
C GLY A 111 7.35 -7.78 -3.98
N ALA A 112 8.11 -6.89 -3.33
CA ALA A 112 8.88 -7.23 -2.14
C ALA A 112 8.00 -7.61 -0.94
N MET A 113 6.88 -6.91 -0.73
CA MET A 113 5.96 -7.17 0.38
C MET A 113 5.14 -8.44 0.11
N GLN A 114 4.59 -8.59 -1.09
CA GLN A 114 3.84 -9.79 -1.46
C GLN A 114 4.72 -11.05 -1.43
N TYR A 115 6.00 -10.93 -1.79
CA TYR A 115 6.96 -12.04 -1.70
C TYR A 115 7.21 -12.48 -0.25
N ARG A 116 7.23 -11.53 0.70
CA ARG A 116 7.43 -11.82 2.13
C ARG A 116 6.20 -12.40 2.81
N GLN A 117 5.00 -12.01 2.36
CA GLN A 117 3.72 -12.50 2.86
C GLN A 117 2.89 -13.09 1.72
N PRO A 118 3.34 -14.19 1.08
CA PRO A 118 2.71 -14.71 -0.13
C PRO A 118 1.27 -15.14 0.11
N ARG A 119 0.93 -15.60 1.32
CA ARG A 119 -0.41 -16.11 1.66
C ARG A 119 -1.48 -15.04 1.85
N LEU A 120 -1.12 -13.76 1.80
CA LEU A 120 -2.06 -12.65 1.87
C LEU A 120 -2.13 -11.93 0.51
N PRO A 121 -2.75 -12.53 -0.53
CA PRO A 121 -2.90 -11.90 -1.84
C PRO A 121 -3.72 -10.60 -1.77
N GLU A 122 -4.50 -10.40 -0.71
CA GLU A 122 -5.33 -9.22 -0.49
C GLU A 122 -4.48 -7.94 -0.54
N TYR A 123 -3.23 -7.98 -0.08
CA TYR A 123 -2.28 -6.87 -0.21
C TYR A 123 -2.06 -6.48 -1.67
N GLY A 124 -1.60 -7.42 -2.51
CA GLY A 124 -1.33 -7.16 -3.92
C GLY A 124 -2.61 -6.82 -4.70
N LEU A 125 -3.75 -7.44 -4.37
CA LEU A 125 -5.04 -7.10 -4.97
C LEU A 125 -5.44 -5.66 -4.68
N THR A 126 -5.20 -5.16 -3.46
CA THR A 126 -5.48 -3.76 -3.13
C THR A 126 -4.49 -2.80 -3.81
N VAL A 127 -3.22 -3.18 -3.97
CA VAL A 127 -2.27 -2.38 -4.79
C VAL A 127 -2.75 -2.28 -6.23
N ILE A 128 -3.21 -3.39 -6.85
CA ILE A 128 -3.77 -3.39 -8.21
C ILE A 128 -4.97 -2.45 -8.28
N TRP A 129 -5.89 -2.55 -7.33
CA TRP A 129 -7.05 -1.66 -7.26
C TRP A 129 -6.64 -0.19 -7.18
N ALA A 130 -5.64 0.15 -6.36
CA ALA A 130 -5.14 1.52 -6.26
C ALA A 130 -4.49 2.00 -7.58
N LEU A 131 -3.75 1.13 -8.27
CA LEU A 131 -3.18 1.42 -9.60
C LEU A 131 -4.27 1.64 -10.65
N LEU A 132 -5.39 0.91 -10.60
CA LEU A 132 -6.55 1.19 -11.45
C LEU A 132 -7.15 2.56 -11.18
N GLY A 133 -7.11 3.05 -9.94
CA GLY A 133 -7.43 4.43 -9.60
C GLY A 133 -6.51 5.44 -10.31
N VAL A 134 -5.20 5.17 -10.36
CA VAL A 134 -4.23 6.01 -11.10
C VAL A 134 -4.52 5.99 -12.61
N VAL A 135 -4.84 4.81 -13.17
CA VAL A 135 -5.28 4.67 -14.57
C VAL A 135 -6.50 5.54 -14.85
N ALA A 136 -7.55 5.41 -14.03
CA ALA A 136 -8.79 6.17 -14.18
C ALA A 136 -8.58 7.69 -14.02
N ALA A 137 -7.66 8.12 -13.16
CA ALA A 137 -7.36 9.54 -12.98
C ALA A 137 -6.60 10.16 -14.17
N ASN A 138 -5.87 9.36 -14.95
CA ASN A 138 -4.96 9.86 -15.99
C ASN A 138 -5.41 9.58 -17.43
N TRP A 139 -6.46 8.77 -17.64
CA TRP A 139 -6.88 8.30 -18.98
C TRP A 139 -7.07 9.40 -20.03
N ALA A 140 -7.57 10.57 -19.64
CA ALA A 140 -7.80 11.72 -20.52
C ALA A 140 -6.82 12.89 -20.28
N GLN A 141 -5.97 12.80 -19.25
CA GLN A 141 -5.10 13.90 -18.82
C GLN A 141 -3.63 13.66 -19.18
N ASN A 142 -3.16 12.42 -19.04
CA ASN A 142 -1.77 12.06 -19.26
C ASN A 142 -1.67 10.62 -19.75
N VAL A 143 -1.61 10.46 -21.08
CA VAL A 143 -1.56 9.14 -21.72
C VAL A 143 -0.34 8.31 -21.28
N THR A 144 0.79 8.96 -21.02
CA THR A 144 2.01 8.30 -20.57
C THR A 144 1.83 7.67 -19.19
N VAL A 145 1.29 8.43 -18.23
CA VAL A 145 1.02 7.93 -16.88
C VAL A 145 -0.09 6.89 -16.88
N PHE A 146 -1.14 7.09 -17.69
CA PHE A 146 -2.21 6.12 -17.90
C PHE A 146 -1.67 4.75 -18.34
N LEU A 147 -0.86 4.71 -19.41
CA LEU A 147 -0.27 3.47 -19.91
C LEU A 147 0.70 2.86 -18.90
N ALA A 148 1.56 3.67 -18.28
CA ALA A 148 2.51 3.19 -17.28
C ALA A 148 1.80 2.57 -16.05
N ALA A 149 0.72 3.18 -15.57
CA ALA A 149 -0.05 2.67 -14.45
C ALA A 149 -0.79 1.36 -14.82
N ALA A 150 -1.29 1.24 -16.05
CA ALA A 150 -1.90 0.01 -16.54
C ALA A 150 -0.86 -1.13 -16.61
N VAL A 151 0.34 -0.84 -17.14
CA VAL A 151 1.45 -1.80 -17.16
C VAL A 151 1.88 -2.18 -15.74
N ALA A 152 1.98 -1.22 -14.82
CA ALA A 152 2.28 -1.48 -13.42
C ALA A 152 1.27 -2.44 -12.78
N ALA A 153 -0.03 -2.22 -13.01
CA ALA A 153 -1.10 -3.09 -12.52
C ALA A 153 -0.97 -4.52 -13.06
N LEU A 154 -0.66 -4.67 -14.35
CA LEU A 154 -0.42 -5.97 -14.98
C LEU A 154 0.83 -6.66 -14.43
N ILE A 155 1.91 -5.92 -14.16
CA ILE A 155 3.13 -6.47 -13.56
C ILE A 155 2.84 -7.01 -12.15
N VAL A 156 2.12 -6.24 -11.32
CA VAL A 156 1.74 -6.68 -9.97
C VAL A 156 0.80 -7.89 -10.03
N ALA A 157 -0.16 -7.91 -10.96
CA ALA A 157 -1.04 -9.06 -11.19
C ALA A 157 -0.26 -10.31 -11.64
N GLY A 158 0.68 -10.16 -12.56
CA GLY A 158 1.59 -11.23 -12.98
C GLY A 158 2.41 -11.76 -11.80
N GLY A 159 2.95 -10.87 -10.98
CA GLY A 159 3.66 -11.22 -9.75
C GLY A 159 2.81 -12.04 -8.77
N LEU A 160 1.53 -11.67 -8.57
CA LEU A 160 0.59 -12.46 -7.76
C LEU A 160 0.38 -13.86 -8.33
N ILE A 161 0.18 -13.98 -9.64
CA ILE A 161 -0.01 -15.27 -10.32
C ILE A 161 1.23 -16.16 -10.12
N LEU A 162 2.44 -15.61 -10.26
CA LEU A 162 3.68 -16.34 -10.05
C LEU A 162 3.87 -16.81 -8.59
N LEU A 163 3.23 -16.14 -7.62
CA LEU A 163 3.27 -16.50 -6.21
C LEU A 163 2.18 -17.50 -5.78
N LEU A 164 1.22 -17.84 -6.66
CA LEU A 164 0.17 -18.84 -6.37
C LEU A 164 0.70 -20.18 -5.83
N PRO A 165 1.81 -20.75 -6.35
CA PRO A 165 2.33 -22.01 -5.80
C PRO A 165 2.82 -21.87 -4.35
N ARG A 166 3.28 -20.68 -3.95
CA ARG A 166 3.74 -20.40 -2.57
C ARG A 166 2.59 -20.15 -1.62
N MET A 167 1.48 -19.61 -2.12
CA MET A 167 0.23 -19.47 -1.35
C MET A 167 -0.30 -20.83 -0.89
N ARG A 168 -0.15 -21.87 -1.74
CA ARG A 168 -0.71 -23.21 -1.51
C ARG A 168 0.15 -24.15 -0.66
N ARG A 169 1.45 -23.88 -0.51
CA ARG A 169 2.33 -24.74 0.33
C ARG A 169 2.06 -24.46 1.80
N GLY A 170 1.46 -25.41 2.52
CA GLY A 170 1.13 -25.29 3.96
C GLY A 170 -0.28 -25.75 4.35
N LEU A 171 -1.05 -26.33 3.41
CA LEU A 171 -2.08 -27.33 3.72
C LEU A 171 -1.41 -28.70 3.88
#